data_AF-A0A4U8Z407-F1
#
_entry.id   AF-A0A4U8Z407-F1
#
_cell.length_a   1.000
_cell.length_b   1.000
_cell.length_c   1.000
_cell.angle_alpha   90.00
_cell.angle_beta   90.00
_cell.angle_gamma   90.00
#
_symmetry.space_group_name_H-M   'P 1'
#
loop_
_entity.id
_entity.type
_entity.pdbx_description
1 polymer ?
#
loop_
_entity_poly.entity_id
_entity_poly.type
_entity_poly.pdbx_seq_one_letter_code
_entity_poly.pdbx_strand_id
1 'polypeptide(L)'
;MPVMEDGSVILIGATTENPSFELNAALLSRASVLTFRALDDEAIAKMLARAELLEGRPLPLDESARAALIRMADGDGRAALTLAEEVWRAAAPDEIFDAAALAEIVQRRAPIYDKAQEGHYNLISALHKTVRGSDPDAALYYLARMFDAGEDPLFIARRVVRMAVEDIGLADPQALVVANAAKEAYDFLGSPEGELAIAQAVIYVATAPKSNAAYVAYKSAMRLAKEHGSLMPPKVILNAPTKLMKREGYGSGYAYDHDEPDAFSGQNYWPEALGRQKLYAPAARGFERDLRERLAYWAKLRKAREEGSGS
;
A
#
# COMPACT_ATOMS: atom_id res chain seq x y z
N MET A 1 10.27 16.90 -21.26
CA MET A 1 11.28 17.62 -22.06
C MET A 1 10.63 18.64 -22.99
N PRO A 2 9.74 18.30 -23.96
CA PRO A 2 9.18 19.29 -24.88
C PRO A 2 8.41 20.43 -24.18
N VAL A 3 7.62 20.07 -23.16
CA VAL A 3 6.82 21.02 -22.36
C VAL A 3 7.63 21.91 -21.40
N MET A 4 8.92 21.61 -21.18
CA MET A 4 9.83 22.51 -20.46
C MET A 4 10.52 23.47 -21.44
N GLU A 5 10.77 23.01 -22.67
CA GLU A 5 11.45 23.80 -23.71
C GLU A 5 10.52 24.84 -24.34
N ASP A 6 9.24 24.51 -24.49
CA ASP A 6 8.22 25.45 -24.98
C ASP A 6 7.69 26.41 -23.89
N GLY A 7 8.18 26.26 -22.65
CA GLY A 7 7.82 27.10 -21.52
C GLY A 7 6.46 26.79 -20.89
N SER A 8 5.80 25.70 -21.27
CA SER A 8 4.51 25.30 -20.67
C SER A 8 4.62 25.02 -19.17
N VAL A 9 5.80 24.57 -18.70
CA VAL A 9 6.06 24.27 -17.29
C VAL A 9 7.44 24.78 -16.86
N ILE A 10 7.49 25.40 -15.68
CA ILE A 10 8.74 25.68 -14.95
C ILE A 10 8.95 24.55 -13.93
N LEU A 11 10.01 23.75 -14.11
CA LEU A 11 10.36 22.67 -13.19
C LEU A 11 11.27 23.19 -12.07
N ILE A 12 10.83 23.04 -10.81
CA ILE A 12 11.66 23.27 -9.63
C ILE A 12 11.79 21.93 -8.91
N GLY A 13 12.99 21.35 -8.93
CA GLY A 13 13.31 20.10 -8.24
C GLY A 13 14.19 20.37 -7.01
N ALA A 14 13.95 19.65 -5.93
CA ALA A 14 14.79 19.66 -4.73
C ALA A 14 15.27 18.24 -4.42
N THR A 15 16.53 18.10 -4.05
CA THR A 15 17.14 16.81 -3.68
C THR A 15 18.24 17.03 -2.65
N THR A 16 18.44 16.06 -1.77
CA THR A 16 19.60 15.99 -0.86
C THR A 16 20.79 15.24 -1.48
N GLU A 17 20.52 14.47 -2.54
CA GLU A 17 21.53 13.71 -3.29
C GLU A 17 22.19 14.58 -4.36
N ASN A 18 23.40 14.21 -4.77
CA ASN A 18 24.08 14.96 -5.83
C ASN A 18 23.35 14.76 -7.18
N PRO A 19 22.80 15.84 -7.78
CA PRO A 19 21.96 15.74 -8.97
C PRO A 19 22.69 15.18 -10.20
N SER A 20 24.04 15.16 -10.23
CA SER A 20 24.78 14.58 -11.36
C SER A 20 24.71 13.05 -11.44
N PHE A 21 24.31 12.36 -10.37
CA PHE A 21 24.19 10.89 -10.36
C PHE A 21 22.78 10.41 -10.68
N GLU A 22 21.76 11.16 -10.25
CA GLU A 22 20.36 10.71 -10.27
C GLU A 22 19.53 11.33 -11.42
N LEU A 23 20.01 12.42 -12.04
CA LEU A 23 19.30 13.10 -13.11
C LEU A 23 19.93 12.85 -14.48
N ASN A 24 19.08 12.67 -15.50
CA ASN A 24 19.56 12.53 -16.87
C ASN A 24 20.22 13.84 -17.36
N ALA A 25 21.23 13.69 -18.23
CA ALA A 25 22.00 14.84 -18.73
C ALA A 25 21.15 15.88 -19.48
N ALA A 26 20.03 15.45 -20.08
CA ALA A 26 19.13 16.33 -20.82
C ALA A 26 18.39 17.32 -19.90
N LEU A 27 18.01 16.90 -18.69
CA LEU A 27 17.42 17.77 -17.67
C LEU A 27 18.44 18.74 -17.11
N LEU A 28 19.65 18.25 -16.77
CA LEU A 28 20.73 19.08 -16.22
C LEU A 28 21.16 20.17 -17.20
N SER A 29 21.15 19.91 -18.51
CA SER A 29 21.52 20.93 -19.50
C SER A 29 20.51 22.08 -19.62
N ARG A 30 19.34 21.98 -18.98
CA ARG A 30 18.24 22.95 -19.05
C ARG A 30 17.81 23.46 -17.66
N ALA A 31 18.48 23.03 -16.60
CA ALA A 31 18.19 23.43 -15.23
C ALA A 31 19.40 24.15 -14.62
N SER A 32 19.15 25.24 -13.90
CA SER A 32 20.17 25.85 -13.04
C SER A 32 20.25 25.06 -11.73
N VAL A 33 21.43 24.57 -11.39
CA VAL A 33 21.66 23.89 -10.11
C VAL A 33 22.05 24.92 -9.07
N LEU A 34 21.26 25.00 -8.00
CA LEU A 34 21.53 25.85 -6.84
C LEU A 34 21.88 24.95 -5.64
N THR A 35 23.07 25.13 -5.08
CA THR A 35 23.47 24.43 -3.85
C THR A 35 22.97 25.20 -2.65
N PHE A 36 22.07 24.59 -1.89
CA PHE A 36 21.67 25.09 -0.58
C PHE A 36 22.59 24.52 0.50
N ARG A 37 22.82 25.30 1.55
CA ARG A 37 23.54 24.87 2.74
C ARG A 37 22.53 24.72 3.89
N ALA A 38 22.88 23.88 4.86
CA ALA A 38 22.17 23.85 6.13
C ALA A 38 22.11 25.27 6.72
N LEU A 39 21.00 25.57 7.40
CA LEU A 39 20.81 26.85 8.05
C LEU A 39 21.76 26.96 9.24
N ASP A 40 22.31 28.16 9.44
CA ASP A 40 23.04 28.45 10.67
C ASP A 40 22.07 28.73 11.82
N ASP A 41 22.61 28.71 13.05
CA ASP A 41 21.85 28.94 14.27
C ASP A 41 21.08 30.27 14.25
N GLU A 42 21.65 31.31 13.63
CA GLU A 42 21.02 32.63 13.51
C GLU A 42 19.81 32.60 12.56
N ALA A 43 19.91 31.88 11.43
CA ALA A 43 18.81 31.70 10.50
C ALA A 43 17.68 30.86 11.10
N ILE A 44 18.00 29.81 11.86
CA ILE A 44 16.99 29.04 12.61
C ILE A 44 16.33 29.93 13.67
N ALA A 45 17.09 30.72 14.43
CA ALA A 45 16.53 31.64 15.40
C ALA A 45 15.57 32.66 14.77
N LYS A 46 15.92 33.22 13.60
CA LYS A 46 15.04 34.12 12.83
C LYS A 46 13.77 33.41 12.36
N MET A 47 13.85 32.14 12.00
CA MET A 47 12.70 31.35 11.58
C MET A 47 11.74 31.11 12.74
N LEU A 48 12.25 30.75 13.91
CA LEU A 48 11.45 30.59 15.13
C LEU A 48 10.77 31.91 15.54
N ALA A 49 11.50 33.03 15.47
CA ALA A 49 10.93 34.36 15.75
C ALA A 49 9.78 34.73 14.81
N ARG A 50 9.85 34.33 13.53
CA ARG A 50 8.74 34.49 12.58
C ARG A 50 7.56 33.59 12.92
N ALA A 51 7.83 32.35 13.34
CA ALA A 51 6.79 31.42 13.74
C ALA A 51 6.02 31.93 14.98
N GLU A 52 6.71 32.47 15.99
CA GLU A 52 6.09 33.13 17.16
C GLU A 52 5.17 34.29 16.76
N LEU A 53 5.61 35.12 15.80
CA LEU A 53 4.82 36.25 15.31
C LEU A 53 3.57 35.79 14.56
N LEU A 54 3.66 34.68 13.81
CA LEU A 54 2.52 34.10 13.08
C LEU A 54 1.53 33.40 14.01
N GLU A 55 2.02 32.68 15.03
CA GLU A 55 1.20 32.03 16.06
C GLU A 55 0.57 33.03 17.03
N GLY A 56 1.09 34.26 17.11
CA GLY A 56 0.59 35.28 18.04
C GLY A 56 0.91 34.98 19.51
N ARG A 57 1.83 34.06 19.78
CA ARG A 57 2.32 33.69 21.12
C ARG A 57 3.81 33.34 21.08
N PRO A 58 4.58 33.70 22.12
CA PRO A 58 5.99 33.34 22.19
C PRO A 58 6.16 31.82 22.35
N LEU A 59 7.33 31.34 22.00
CA LEU A 59 7.74 29.97 22.25
C LEU A 59 8.07 29.84 23.75
N PRO A 60 7.37 28.99 24.51
CA PRO A 60 7.50 28.88 25.97
C PRO A 60 8.79 28.18 26.39
N LEU A 61 9.93 28.79 26.04
CA LEU A 61 11.28 28.30 26.30
C LEU A 61 12.08 29.40 26.98
N ASP A 62 12.91 29.00 27.95
CA ASP A 62 13.99 29.87 28.40
C ASP A 62 15.13 29.93 27.37
N GLU A 63 16.10 30.81 27.60
CA GLU A 63 17.25 30.98 26.70
C GLU A 63 18.06 29.68 26.50
N SER A 64 18.18 28.86 27.56
CA SER A 64 18.95 27.61 27.52
C SER A 64 18.25 26.57 26.63
N ALA A 65 16.93 26.47 26.75
CA ALA A 65 16.08 25.57 25.99
C ALA A 65 15.96 26.03 24.54
N ARG A 66 15.82 27.33 24.29
CA ARG A 66 15.83 27.90 22.95
C ARG A 66 17.14 27.60 22.23
N ALA A 67 18.28 27.80 22.89
CA ALA A 67 19.58 27.44 22.32
C ALA A 67 19.72 25.92 22.10
N ALA A 68 19.14 25.10 22.97
CA ALA A 68 19.11 23.64 22.80
C ALA A 68 18.26 23.23 21.59
N LEU A 69 17.06 23.79 21.42
CA LEU A 69 16.18 23.53 20.28
C LEU A 69 16.87 23.86 18.96
N ILE A 70 17.54 25.02 18.88
CA ILE A 70 18.30 25.43 17.68
C ILE A 70 19.39 24.40 17.35
N ARG A 71 20.16 23.96 18.35
CA ARG A 71 21.18 22.91 18.15
C ARG A 71 20.56 21.57 17.73
N MET A 72 19.41 21.21 18.28
CA MET A 72 18.72 19.96 17.96
C MET A 72 18.16 19.92 16.53
N ALA A 73 17.88 21.10 15.95
CA ALA A 73 17.44 21.20 14.57
C ALA A 73 18.56 20.91 13.56
N ASP A 74 19.83 21.01 13.96
CA ASP A 74 21.02 20.71 13.15
C ASP A 74 20.97 21.34 11.74
N GLY A 75 20.49 22.58 11.67
CA GLY A 75 20.34 23.35 10.43
C GLY A 75 19.16 22.95 9.52
N ASP A 76 18.29 22.05 9.95
CA ASP A 76 17.00 21.74 9.29
C ASP A 76 15.88 22.64 9.85
N GLY A 77 15.44 23.60 9.04
CA GLY A 77 14.36 24.53 9.41
C GLY A 77 13.01 23.84 9.65
N ARG A 78 12.71 22.75 8.93
CA ARG A 78 11.49 21.97 9.17
C ARG A 78 11.57 21.29 10.52
N ALA A 79 12.70 20.70 10.87
CA ALA A 79 12.90 20.09 12.19
C ALA A 79 12.74 21.12 13.32
N ALA A 80 13.29 22.33 13.15
CA ALA A 80 13.13 23.42 14.12
C ALA A 80 11.66 23.81 14.34
N LEU A 81 10.89 23.98 13.26
CA LEU A 81 9.48 24.34 13.34
C LEU A 81 8.63 23.22 13.95
N THR A 82 8.90 21.96 13.60
CA THR A 82 8.25 20.81 14.24
C THR A 82 8.52 20.78 15.75
N LEU A 83 9.78 20.99 16.19
CA LEU A 83 10.09 21.08 17.62
C LEU A 83 9.36 22.24 18.30
N ALA A 84 9.21 23.38 17.63
CA ALA A 84 8.49 24.53 18.16
C ALA A 84 6.99 24.24 18.34
N GLU A 85 6.36 23.58 17.36
CA GLU A 85 4.97 23.12 17.45
C GLU A 85 4.75 22.19 18.66
N GLU A 86 5.65 21.24 18.89
CA GLU A 86 5.55 20.34 20.03
C GLU A 86 5.65 21.07 21.37
N VAL A 87 6.58 22.02 21.46
CA VAL A 87 6.72 22.88 22.64
C VAL A 87 5.43 23.67 22.90
N TRP A 88 4.81 24.26 21.86
CA TRP A 88 3.54 24.97 22.00
C TRP A 88 2.35 24.08 22.37
N ARG A 89 2.35 22.82 21.95
CA ARG A 89 1.31 21.84 22.30
C ARG A 89 1.47 21.33 23.74
N ALA A 90 2.71 21.15 24.18
CA ALA A 90 3.00 20.63 25.51
C ALA A 90 2.81 21.65 26.63
N ALA A 91 2.96 22.95 26.33
CA ALA A 91 2.87 24.02 27.32
C ALA A 91 1.45 24.23 27.86
N ALA A 92 1.32 24.21 29.19
CA ALA A 92 0.19 24.81 29.88
C ALA A 92 0.26 26.36 29.80
N PRO A 93 -0.84 27.08 30.10
CA PRO A 93 -0.81 28.53 30.19
C PRO A 93 0.31 29.02 31.13
N ASP A 94 1.11 29.98 30.66
CA ASP A 94 2.24 30.60 31.38
C ASP A 94 3.40 29.65 31.77
N GLU A 95 3.43 28.43 31.24
CA GLU A 95 4.56 27.51 31.42
C GLU A 95 5.75 27.93 30.55
N ILE A 96 6.97 27.80 31.08
CA ILE A 96 8.22 28.03 30.34
C ILE A 96 9.13 26.84 30.62
N PHE A 97 9.60 26.18 29.56
CA PHE A 97 10.48 25.03 29.67
C PHE A 97 11.95 25.43 29.66
N ASP A 98 12.71 24.77 30.53
CA ASP A 98 14.17 24.77 30.50
C ASP A 98 14.70 23.69 29.53
N ALA A 99 16.02 23.61 29.36
CA ALA A 99 16.63 22.64 28.45
C ALA A 99 16.35 21.17 28.84
N ALA A 100 16.16 20.89 30.13
CA ALA A 100 15.85 19.54 30.61
C ALA A 100 14.40 19.17 30.28
N ALA A 101 13.45 20.07 30.55
CA ALA A 101 12.05 19.90 30.20
C ALA A 101 11.84 19.84 28.68
N LEU A 102 12.59 20.62 27.89
CA LEU A 102 12.63 20.48 26.44
C LEU A 102 13.12 19.08 26.03
N ALA A 103 14.18 18.57 26.65
CA ALA A 103 14.66 17.22 26.40
C ALA A 103 13.59 16.17 26.74
N GLU A 104 12.83 16.35 27.82
CA GLU A 104 11.69 15.49 28.18
C GLU A 104 10.54 15.58 27.16
N ILE A 105 10.20 16.77 26.66
CA ILE A 105 9.19 16.94 25.59
C ILE A 105 9.63 16.20 24.33
N VAL A 106 10.91 16.32 23.97
CA VAL A 106 11.48 15.61 22.82
C VAL A 106 11.64 14.11 23.09
N GLN A 107 11.82 13.69 24.34
CA GLN A 107 11.85 12.27 24.72
C GLN A 107 10.46 11.65 24.82
N ARG A 108 9.39 12.43 25.10
CA ARG A 108 8.00 11.97 24.91
C ARG A 108 7.72 11.64 23.44
N ARG A 109 8.45 12.29 22.52
CA ARG A 109 8.54 11.93 21.09
C ARG A 109 9.46 10.73 20.79
N ALA A 110 10.00 10.06 21.80
CA ALA A 110 10.30 8.64 21.70
C ALA A 110 9.14 7.85 22.31
N PRO A 111 7.93 7.81 21.70
CA PRO A 111 6.94 6.82 22.09
C PRO A 111 7.43 5.46 21.60
N ILE A 112 8.49 4.92 22.19
CA ILE A 112 9.02 3.58 21.92
C ILE A 112 8.97 3.29 20.40
N TYR A 113 9.34 4.29 19.59
CA TYR A 113 9.86 4.05 18.26
C TYR A 113 11.33 3.83 18.48
N ASP A 114 11.62 2.68 19.08
CA ASP A 114 12.90 2.07 18.85
C ASP A 114 13.03 2.01 17.33
N LYS A 115 13.99 2.77 16.79
CA LYS A 115 14.43 2.56 15.41
C LYS A 115 14.96 1.14 15.21
N ALA A 116 15.09 0.32 16.26
CA ALA A 116 14.90 -1.11 16.12
C ALA A 116 13.44 -1.40 15.77
N GLN A 117 13.20 -1.53 14.46
CA GLN A 117 12.18 -2.32 13.74
C GLN A 117 10.95 -2.94 14.46
N GLU A 118 11.03 -3.35 15.71
CA GLU A 118 9.98 -4.01 16.50
C GLU A 118 8.73 -3.16 16.71
N GLY A 119 8.84 -1.87 17.07
CA GLY A 119 7.68 -0.99 17.30
C GLY A 119 6.82 -0.79 16.03
N HIS A 120 7.49 -0.49 14.93
CA HIS A 120 6.91 -0.40 13.58
C HIS A 120 6.18 -1.69 13.20
N TYR A 121 6.87 -2.84 13.29
CA TYR A 121 6.28 -4.12 12.91
C TYR A 121 5.11 -4.51 13.81
N ASN A 122 5.15 -4.18 15.09
CA ASN A 122 4.07 -4.50 16.02
C ASN A 122 2.80 -3.69 15.74
N LEU A 123 2.91 -2.39 15.48
CA LEU A 123 1.74 -1.55 15.17
C LEU A 123 1.09 -1.95 13.85
N ILE A 124 1.88 -2.14 12.77
CA ILE A 124 1.29 -2.54 11.49
C ILE A 124 0.68 -3.95 11.55
N SER A 125 1.29 -4.84 12.34
CA SER A 125 0.80 -6.18 12.60
C SER A 125 -0.52 -6.16 13.39
N ALA A 126 -0.66 -5.24 14.35
CA ALA A 126 -1.89 -5.03 15.10
C ALA A 126 -3.01 -4.42 14.23
N LEU A 127 -2.71 -3.39 13.44
CA LEU A 127 -3.64 -2.83 12.45
C LEU A 127 -4.16 -3.90 11.49
N HIS A 128 -3.26 -4.73 10.94
CA HIS A 128 -3.67 -5.81 10.04
C HIS A 128 -4.57 -6.85 10.73
N LYS A 129 -4.25 -7.23 11.98
CA LYS A 129 -5.05 -8.20 12.73
C LYS A 129 -6.43 -7.67 13.12
N THR A 130 -6.54 -6.39 13.47
CA THR A 130 -7.83 -5.76 13.81
C THR A 130 -8.73 -5.64 12.59
N VAL A 131 -8.18 -5.24 11.44
CA VAL A 131 -8.90 -5.29 10.15
C VAL A 131 -9.38 -6.71 9.85
N ARG A 132 -8.51 -7.72 9.94
CA ARG A 132 -8.89 -9.13 9.74
C ARG A 132 -9.92 -9.63 10.75
N GLY A 133 -9.83 -9.15 11.99
CA GLY A 133 -10.76 -9.42 13.09
C GLY A 133 -12.10 -8.70 12.96
N SER A 134 -12.24 -7.82 11.95
CA SER A 134 -13.43 -6.99 11.73
C SER A 134 -13.74 -6.04 12.88
N ASP A 135 -12.70 -5.46 13.47
CA ASP A 135 -12.77 -4.46 14.54
C ASP A 135 -12.33 -3.09 13.97
N PRO A 136 -13.27 -2.28 13.45
CA PRO A 136 -12.94 -0.98 12.85
C PRO A 136 -12.45 0.04 13.88
N ASP A 137 -12.93 -0.03 15.12
CA ASP A 137 -12.56 0.90 16.19
C ASP A 137 -11.11 0.68 16.61
N ALA A 138 -10.71 -0.58 16.88
CA ALA A 138 -9.33 -0.91 17.17
C ALA A 138 -8.41 -0.67 15.96
N ALA A 139 -8.89 -0.90 14.74
CA ALA A 139 -8.12 -0.59 13.53
C ALA A 139 -7.84 0.91 13.41
N LEU A 140 -8.83 1.78 13.65
CA LEU A 140 -8.61 3.23 13.68
C LEU A 140 -7.67 3.66 14.79
N TYR A 141 -7.73 3.05 15.97
CA TYR A 141 -6.80 3.32 17.06
C TYR A 141 -5.34 3.00 16.66
N TYR A 142 -5.08 1.83 16.09
CA TYR A 142 -3.72 1.49 15.65
C TYR A 142 -3.27 2.34 14.45
N LEU A 143 -4.18 2.69 13.54
CA LEU A 143 -3.89 3.63 12.46
C LEU A 143 -3.45 5.01 13.00
N ALA A 144 -4.23 5.57 13.93
CA ALA A 144 -3.93 6.87 14.55
C ALA A 144 -2.59 6.84 15.27
N ARG A 145 -2.27 5.74 15.98
CA ARG A 145 -0.96 5.56 16.61
C ARG A 145 0.19 5.50 15.61
N MET A 146 -0.03 4.98 14.41
CA MET A 146 0.98 4.97 13.36
C MET A 146 1.20 6.35 12.75
N PHE A 147 0.14 7.13 12.51
CA PHE A 147 0.25 8.51 12.06
C PHE A 147 0.94 9.41 13.10
N ASP A 148 0.53 9.30 14.37
CA ASP A 148 1.15 10.02 15.50
C ASP A 148 2.64 9.68 15.66
N ALA A 149 3.00 8.42 15.40
CA ALA A 149 4.39 7.97 15.39
C ALA A 149 5.19 8.40 14.14
N GLY A 150 4.57 9.09 13.18
CA GLY A 150 5.22 9.57 11.96
C GLY A 150 5.51 8.47 10.93
N GLU A 151 4.71 7.40 10.91
CA GLU A 151 4.80 6.37 9.87
C GLU A 151 4.54 6.95 8.48
N ASP A 152 5.24 6.45 7.45
CA ASP A 152 4.95 6.78 6.04
C ASP A 152 3.49 6.38 5.70
N PRO A 153 2.59 7.32 5.38
CA PRO A 153 1.20 6.97 5.06
C PRO A 153 1.09 6.07 3.82
N LEU A 154 2.03 6.15 2.88
CA LEU A 154 2.06 5.22 1.74
C LEU A 154 2.48 3.81 2.16
N PHE A 155 3.26 3.64 3.22
CA PHE A 155 3.49 2.33 3.83
C PHE A 155 2.19 1.73 4.36
N ILE A 156 1.40 2.53 5.06
CA ILE A 156 0.09 2.10 5.57
C ILE A 156 -0.84 1.76 4.40
N ALA A 157 -0.94 2.62 3.38
CA ALA A 157 -1.77 2.38 2.20
C ALA A 157 -1.40 1.07 1.48
N ARG A 158 -0.11 0.77 1.30
CA ARG A 158 0.37 -0.52 0.75
C ARG A 158 -0.15 -1.71 1.56
N ARG A 159 -0.22 -1.56 2.89
CA ARG A 159 -0.70 -2.62 3.80
C ARG A 159 -2.22 -2.75 3.76
N VAL A 160 -2.97 -1.66 3.60
CA VAL A 160 -4.43 -1.69 3.39
C VAL A 160 -4.77 -2.41 2.07
N VAL A 161 -4.05 -2.12 0.98
CA VAL A 161 -4.17 -2.87 -0.29
C VAL A 161 -3.89 -4.35 -0.08
N ARG A 162 -2.87 -4.69 0.72
CA ARG A 162 -2.59 -6.08 1.06
C ARG A 162 -3.75 -6.76 1.80
N MET A 163 -4.34 -6.09 2.79
CA MET A 163 -5.50 -6.60 3.54
C MET A 163 -6.71 -6.79 2.61
N ALA A 164 -6.96 -5.86 1.70
CA ALA A 164 -8.04 -5.96 0.72
C ALA A 164 -7.93 -7.23 -0.15
N VAL A 165 -6.72 -7.58 -0.59
CA VAL A 165 -6.50 -8.77 -1.44
C VAL A 165 -6.40 -10.08 -0.64
N GLU A 166 -5.82 -10.05 0.56
CA GLU A 166 -5.55 -11.26 1.36
C GLU A 166 -6.73 -11.67 2.25
N ASP A 167 -7.34 -10.70 2.95
CA ASP A 167 -8.29 -10.95 4.03
C ASP A 167 -9.74 -10.70 3.62
N ILE A 168 -9.97 -9.83 2.63
CA ILE A 168 -11.31 -9.56 2.06
C ILE A 168 -11.48 -10.38 0.78
N GLY A 169 -10.53 -10.26 -0.15
CA GLY A 169 -10.45 -11.05 -1.36
C GLY A 169 -11.71 -10.91 -2.22
N LEU A 170 -12.21 -12.03 -2.75
CA LEU A 170 -13.38 -12.04 -3.60
C LEU A 170 -14.71 -12.00 -2.83
N ALA A 171 -14.68 -11.97 -1.49
CA ALA A 171 -15.91 -11.78 -0.72
C ALA A 171 -16.42 -10.34 -0.85
N ASP A 172 -15.54 -9.38 -1.12
CA ASP A 172 -15.90 -8.07 -1.61
C ASP A 172 -14.82 -7.52 -2.58
N PRO A 173 -15.01 -7.69 -3.89
CA PRO A 173 -14.06 -7.21 -4.90
C PRO A 173 -13.83 -5.69 -4.89
N GLN A 174 -14.75 -4.90 -4.32
CA GLN A 174 -14.59 -3.43 -4.26
C GLN A 174 -13.52 -3.01 -3.25
N ALA A 175 -13.14 -3.86 -2.30
CA ALA A 175 -12.13 -3.52 -1.30
C ALA A 175 -10.78 -3.12 -1.91
N LEU A 176 -10.34 -3.78 -2.99
CA LEU A 176 -9.11 -3.41 -3.68
C LEU A 176 -9.24 -2.04 -4.38
N VAL A 177 -10.40 -1.77 -4.97
CA VAL A 177 -10.68 -0.49 -5.64
C VAL A 177 -10.67 0.64 -4.62
N VAL A 178 -11.37 0.47 -3.49
CA VAL A 178 -11.40 1.46 -2.40
C VAL A 178 -10.00 1.70 -1.82
N ALA A 179 -9.22 0.65 -1.59
CA ALA A 179 -7.85 0.79 -1.06
C ALA A 179 -6.92 1.54 -2.03
N ASN A 180 -7.02 1.28 -3.34
CA ASN A 180 -6.25 2.00 -4.35
C ASN A 180 -6.70 3.47 -4.47
N ALA A 181 -8.01 3.72 -4.47
CA ALA A 181 -8.55 5.08 -4.50
C ALA A 181 -8.12 5.91 -3.28
N ALA A 182 -8.02 5.30 -2.10
CA ALA A 182 -7.50 5.96 -0.92
C ALA A 182 -6.01 6.33 -1.06
N LYS A 183 -5.20 5.45 -1.66
CA LYS A 183 -3.81 5.76 -2.01
C LYS A 183 -3.73 6.93 -2.99
N GLU A 184 -4.54 6.93 -4.04
CA GLU A 184 -4.58 8.00 -5.05
C GLU A 184 -5.03 9.34 -4.44
N ALA A 185 -6.04 9.31 -3.57
CA ALA A 185 -6.48 10.48 -2.83
C ALA A 185 -5.38 11.02 -1.91
N TYR A 186 -4.64 10.15 -1.23
CA TYR A 186 -3.48 10.55 -0.43
C TYR A 186 -2.38 11.18 -1.30
N ASP A 187 -2.02 10.58 -2.44
CA ASP A 187 -1.03 11.16 -3.35
C ASP A 187 -1.44 12.55 -3.85
N PHE A 188 -2.74 12.77 -4.04
CA PHE A 188 -3.27 14.05 -4.51
C PHE A 188 -3.33 15.11 -3.41
N LEU A 189 -3.71 14.74 -2.18
CA LEU A 189 -3.95 15.68 -1.08
C LEU A 189 -2.74 15.89 -0.17
N GLY A 190 -1.90 14.87 0.01
CA GLY A 190 -0.85 14.87 1.02
C GLY A 190 -1.38 14.82 2.45
N SER A 191 -0.50 14.96 3.44
CA SER A 191 -0.89 15.08 4.85
C SER A 191 -1.21 16.54 5.24
N PRO A 192 -2.19 16.75 6.15
CA PRO A 192 -3.00 15.74 6.83
C PRO A 192 -4.27 15.30 6.06
N GLU A 193 -4.72 16.04 5.04
CA GLU A 193 -6.04 15.84 4.43
C GLU A 193 -6.22 14.46 3.78
N GLY A 194 -5.17 13.94 3.16
CA GLY A 194 -5.14 12.63 2.51
C GLY A 194 -5.17 11.45 3.49
N GLU A 195 -4.77 11.65 4.75
CA GLU A 195 -4.79 10.59 5.78
C GLU A 195 -6.23 10.11 6.05
N LEU A 196 -7.20 11.02 5.90
CA LEU A 196 -8.61 10.71 6.04
C LEU A 196 -9.08 9.68 4.99
N ALA A 197 -8.53 9.71 3.78
CA ALA A 197 -8.84 8.72 2.75
C ALA A 197 -8.32 7.33 3.14
N ILE A 198 -7.14 7.25 3.74
CA ILE A 198 -6.58 5.99 4.26
C ILE A 198 -7.43 5.47 5.43
N ALA A 199 -7.85 6.35 6.35
CA ALA A 199 -8.74 5.99 7.44
C ALA A 199 -10.09 5.44 6.93
N GLN A 200 -10.67 6.07 5.92
CA GLN A 200 -11.89 5.60 5.27
C GLN A 200 -11.70 4.20 4.66
N ALA A 201 -10.58 3.94 3.98
CA ALA A 201 -10.29 2.63 3.44
C ALA A 201 -10.08 1.57 4.54
N VAL A 202 -9.42 1.92 5.65
CA VAL A 202 -9.26 1.02 6.82
C VAL A 202 -10.63 0.61 7.38
N ILE A 203 -11.54 1.57 7.57
CA ILE A 203 -12.91 1.29 8.04
C ILE A 203 -13.63 0.36 7.05
N TYR A 204 -13.51 0.65 5.75
CA TYR A 204 -14.10 -0.18 4.70
C TYR A 204 -13.61 -1.63 4.79
N VAL A 205 -12.29 -1.86 4.79
CA VAL A 205 -11.75 -3.23 4.83
C VAL A 205 -12.00 -3.92 6.18
N ALA A 206 -12.05 -3.18 7.28
CA ALA A 206 -12.41 -3.72 8.59
C ALA A 206 -13.86 -4.18 8.62
N THR A 207 -14.78 -3.48 7.96
CA THR A 207 -16.22 -3.84 7.95
C THR A 207 -16.62 -4.79 6.81
N ALA A 208 -15.77 -4.96 5.79
CA ALA A 208 -16.04 -5.82 4.64
C ALA A 208 -16.14 -7.32 4.99
N PRO A 209 -16.94 -8.12 4.25
CA PRO A 209 -16.94 -9.58 4.35
C PRO A 209 -15.54 -10.18 4.15
N LYS A 210 -15.10 -11.03 5.08
CA LYS A 210 -13.75 -11.61 5.02
C LYS A 210 -13.69 -12.89 4.20
N SER A 211 -12.68 -13.04 3.36
CA SER A 211 -12.29 -14.32 2.76
C SER A 211 -10.83 -14.33 2.31
N ASN A 212 -10.11 -15.37 2.74
CA ASN A 212 -8.77 -15.69 2.25
C ASN A 212 -8.79 -16.84 1.21
N ALA A 213 -9.95 -17.20 0.66
CA ALA A 213 -10.09 -18.35 -0.23
C ALA A 213 -9.22 -18.22 -1.49
N ALA A 214 -9.18 -17.03 -2.11
CA ALA A 214 -8.31 -16.76 -3.25
C ALA A 214 -6.82 -16.85 -2.89
N TYR A 215 -6.43 -16.32 -1.72
CA TYR A 215 -5.05 -16.39 -1.22
C TYR A 215 -4.59 -17.84 -1.00
N VAL A 216 -5.43 -18.67 -0.35
CA VAL A 216 -5.14 -20.09 -0.12
C VAL A 216 -5.11 -20.88 -1.44
N ALA A 217 -6.01 -20.57 -2.38
CA ALA A 217 -6.04 -21.19 -3.69
C ALA A 217 -4.75 -20.91 -4.48
N TYR A 218 -4.31 -19.64 -4.51
CA TYR A 218 -3.05 -19.26 -5.16
C TYR A 218 -1.83 -19.94 -4.53
N LYS A 219 -1.75 -19.97 -3.19
CA LYS A 219 -0.67 -20.68 -2.48
C LYS A 219 -0.64 -22.17 -2.83
N SER A 220 -1.79 -22.80 -2.98
CA SER A 220 -1.90 -24.20 -3.38
C SER A 220 -1.52 -24.43 -4.84
N ALA A 221 -1.90 -23.53 -5.74
CA ALA A 221 -1.47 -23.54 -7.15
C ALA A 221 0.06 -23.45 -7.28
N MET A 222 0.67 -22.51 -6.54
CA MET A 222 2.12 -22.32 -6.53
C MET A 222 2.86 -23.57 -6.03
N ARG A 223 2.33 -24.23 -4.99
CA ARG A 223 2.89 -25.50 -4.50
C ARG A 223 2.80 -26.59 -5.56
N LEU A 224 1.63 -26.76 -6.18
CA LEU A 224 1.40 -27.78 -7.20
C LEU A 224 2.31 -27.59 -8.42
N ALA A 225 2.49 -26.34 -8.87
CA ALA A 225 3.40 -26.01 -9.96
C ALA A 225 4.86 -26.33 -9.60
N LYS A 226 5.28 -26.12 -8.35
CA LYS A 226 6.62 -26.48 -7.88
C LYS A 226 6.83 -27.99 -7.81
N GLU A 227 5.80 -28.74 -7.42
CA GLU A 227 5.84 -30.21 -7.30
C GLU A 227 5.83 -30.92 -8.67
N HIS A 228 5.15 -30.34 -9.67
CA HIS A 228 4.88 -31.01 -10.96
C HIS A 228 5.39 -30.25 -12.20
N GLY A 229 6.28 -29.28 -12.04
CA GLY A 229 6.59 -28.20 -13.00
C GLY A 229 7.01 -28.57 -14.42
N SER A 230 7.29 -29.84 -14.72
CA SER A 230 7.63 -30.32 -16.07
C SER A 230 6.44 -30.91 -16.84
N LEU A 231 5.25 -30.95 -16.26
CA LEU A 231 4.06 -31.47 -16.95
C LEU A 231 3.61 -30.50 -18.04
N MET A 232 3.53 -31.00 -19.26
CA MET A 232 2.98 -30.24 -20.39
C MET A 232 1.46 -30.09 -20.24
N PRO A 233 0.89 -28.93 -20.61
CA PRO A 233 -0.56 -28.80 -20.77
C PRO A 233 -1.11 -29.81 -21.78
N PRO A 234 -2.40 -30.19 -21.69
CA PRO A 234 -3.04 -31.04 -22.70
C PRO A 234 -2.87 -30.46 -24.11
N LYS A 235 -2.53 -31.31 -25.09
CA LYS A 235 -2.34 -30.88 -26.48
C LYS A 235 -3.52 -30.10 -27.05
N VAL A 236 -4.73 -30.42 -26.60
CA VAL A 236 -5.97 -29.80 -27.06
C VAL A 236 -6.06 -28.30 -26.76
N ILE A 237 -5.33 -27.79 -25.75
CA ILE A 237 -5.28 -26.35 -25.45
C ILE A 237 -3.95 -25.69 -25.86
N LEU A 238 -3.07 -26.43 -26.53
CA LEU A 238 -1.82 -25.88 -27.06
C LEU A 238 -2.07 -25.18 -28.40
N ASN A 239 -1.35 -24.09 -28.63
CA ASN A 239 -1.36 -23.43 -29.94
C ASN A 239 -0.68 -24.31 -30.99
N ALA A 240 -1.20 -24.28 -32.23
CA ALA A 240 -0.69 -25.05 -33.36
C ALA A 240 -0.32 -24.18 -34.57
N PRO A 241 0.66 -23.24 -34.42
CA PRO A 241 0.99 -22.30 -35.48
C PRO A 241 1.70 -22.95 -36.68
N THR A 242 2.43 -24.05 -36.46
CA THR A 242 3.20 -24.73 -37.53
C THR A 242 2.46 -25.95 -38.10
N LYS A 243 2.80 -26.34 -39.34
CA LYS A 243 2.28 -27.57 -39.96
C LYS A 243 2.67 -28.82 -39.15
N LEU A 244 3.84 -28.84 -38.52
CA LEU A 244 4.29 -29.96 -37.70
C LEU A 244 3.41 -30.10 -36.45
N MET A 245 3.17 -29.01 -35.72
CA MET A 245 2.33 -29.02 -34.51
C MET A 245 0.89 -29.46 -34.80
N LYS A 246 0.30 -29.01 -35.92
CA LYS A 246 -1.03 -29.47 -36.37
C LYS A 246 -1.05 -30.97 -36.64
N ARG A 247 -0.01 -31.51 -37.30
CA ARG A 247 0.12 -32.96 -37.53
C ARG A 247 0.30 -33.74 -36.23
N GLU A 248 0.94 -33.15 -35.22
CA GLU A 248 1.11 -33.75 -33.89
C GLU A 248 -0.14 -33.65 -32.99
N GLY A 249 -1.23 -33.07 -33.51
CA GLY A 249 -2.53 -32.98 -32.85
C GLY A 249 -2.69 -31.80 -31.91
N TYR A 250 -1.83 -30.79 -31.98
CA TYR A 250 -1.94 -29.59 -31.14
C TYR A 250 -3.21 -28.82 -31.52
N GLY A 251 -3.98 -28.40 -30.52
CA GLY A 251 -5.25 -27.70 -30.69
C GLY A 251 -6.38 -28.54 -31.31
N SER A 252 -6.13 -29.80 -31.67
CA SER A 252 -7.14 -30.68 -32.27
C SER A 252 -8.17 -31.09 -31.22
N GLY A 253 -9.45 -30.80 -31.48
CA GLY A 253 -10.55 -31.10 -30.55
C GLY A 253 -10.78 -30.02 -29.49
N TYR A 254 -10.21 -28.82 -29.66
CA TYR A 254 -10.51 -27.67 -28.80
C TYR A 254 -11.97 -27.25 -29.00
N ALA A 255 -12.75 -27.23 -27.91
CA ALA A 255 -14.11 -26.71 -27.92
C ALA A 255 -14.07 -25.22 -27.57
N TYR A 256 -14.49 -24.37 -28.50
CA TYR A 256 -14.54 -22.93 -28.25
C TYR A 256 -15.77 -22.62 -27.38
N ASP A 257 -15.54 -22.28 -26.11
CA ASP A 257 -16.60 -22.17 -25.09
C ASP A 257 -17.78 -21.28 -25.53
N HIS A 258 -17.55 -20.20 -26.29
CA HIS A 258 -18.61 -19.30 -26.75
C HIS A 258 -19.58 -19.91 -27.78
N ASP A 259 -19.16 -20.94 -28.51
CA ASP A 259 -20.00 -21.65 -29.48
C ASP A 259 -20.80 -22.78 -28.82
N GLU A 260 -20.45 -23.14 -27.58
CA GLU A 260 -21.11 -24.19 -26.82
C GLU A 260 -22.37 -23.65 -26.11
N PRO A 261 -23.40 -24.50 -25.87
CA PRO A 261 -24.49 -24.15 -24.98
C PRO A 261 -23.96 -23.66 -23.62
N ASP A 262 -24.65 -22.70 -23.02
CA ASP A 262 -24.24 -22.02 -21.76
C ASP A 262 -22.92 -21.24 -21.84
N ALA A 263 -22.33 -21.10 -23.04
CA ALA A 263 -20.98 -20.59 -23.24
C ALA A 263 -19.92 -21.36 -22.41
N PHE A 264 -20.08 -22.68 -22.30
CA PHE A 264 -19.25 -23.53 -21.43
C PHE A 264 -19.11 -24.96 -21.97
N SER A 265 -17.95 -25.33 -22.50
CA SER A 265 -17.66 -26.67 -23.06
C SER A 265 -17.60 -27.78 -21.99
N GLY A 266 -17.20 -27.44 -20.76
CA GLY A 266 -16.88 -28.42 -19.72
C GLY A 266 -15.51 -29.09 -19.88
N GLN A 267 -14.73 -28.73 -20.90
CA GLN A 267 -13.47 -29.36 -21.26
C GLN A 267 -12.46 -29.44 -20.09
N ASN A 268 -11.61 -30.47 -20.10
CA ASN A 268 -10.54 -30.63 -19.11
C ASN A 268 -9.24 -29.96 -19.58
N TYR A 269 -8.76 -29.02 -18.77
CA TYR A 269 -7.59 -28.20 -19.06
C TYR A 269 -6.35 -28.59 -18.23
N TRP A 270 -6.49 -29.61 -17.36
CA TRP A 270 -5.38 -30.09 -16.54
C TRP A 270 -4.51 -31.09 -17.30
N PRO A 271 -3.17 -31.09 -17.10
CA PRO A 271 -2.31 -32.17 -17.58
C PRO A 271 -2.88 -33.53 -17.17
N GLU A 272 -2.89 -34.48 -18.11
CA GLU A 272 -3.51 -35.80 -17.91
C GLU A 272 -2.94 -36.52 -16.67
N ALA A 273 -1.62 -36.51 -16.53
CA ALA A 273 -0.91 -37.11 -15.39
C ALA A 273 -1.21 -36.45 -14.03
N LEU A 274 -1.66 -35.19 -14.04
CA LEU A 274 -2.01 -34.46 -12.81
C LEU A 274 -3.49 -34.62 -12.45
N GLY A 275 -4.34 -34.88 -13.45
CA GLY A 275 -5.79 -34.91 -13.29
C GLY A 275 -6.37 -33.56 -12.86
N ARG A 276 -7.71 -33.51 -12.77
CA ARG A 276 -8.42 -32.29 -12.41
C ARG A 276 -8.26 -31.98 -10.92
N GLN A 277 -7.80 -30.76 -10.61
CA GLN A 277 -7.63 -30.28 -9.24
C GLN A 277 -8.72 -29.27 -8.86
N LYS A 278 -9.01 -29.16 -7.56
CA LYS A 278 -9.90 -28.14 -6.98
C LYS A 278 -9.12 -27.26 -6.02
N LEU A 279 -8.68 -26.10 -6.50
CA LEU A 279 -7.83 -25.19 -5.72
C LEU A 279 -8.62 -24.05 -5.07
N TYR A 280 -9.59 -23.49 -5.79
CA TYR A 280 -10.41 -22.40 -5.31
C TYR A 280 -11.71 -22.91 -4.67
N ALA A 281 -11.92 -22.56 -3.41
CA ALA A 281 -13.08 -22.95 -2.61
C ALA A 281 -13.69 -21.69 -1.96
N PRO A 282 -14.58 -20.97 -2.69
CA PRO A 282 -15.18 -19.74 -2.19
C PRO A 282 -15.98 -19.98 -0.90
N ALA A 283 -15.89 -19.03 0.03
CA ALA A 283 -16.68 -19.03 1.26
C ALA A 283 -18.12 -18.58 0.98
N ALA A 284 -19.04 -18.89 1.91
CA ALA A 284 -20.43 -18.42 1.83
C ALA A 284 -20.60 -16.99 2.39
N ARG A 285 -19.70 -16.06 2.02
CA ARG A 285 -19.65 -14.68 2.54
C ARG A 285 -19.55 -13.68 1.40
N GLY A 286 -20.30 -12.59 1.50
CA GLY A 286 -20.33 -11.54 0.48
C GLY A 286 -20.54 -12.10 -0.93
N PHE A 287 -19.81 -11.55 -1.90
CA PHE A 287 -19.89 -11.92 -3.31
C PHE A 287 -19.44 -13.36 -3.61
N GLU A 288 -18.68 -14.00 -2.72
CA GLU A 288 -18.29 -15.40 -2.90
C GLU A 288 -19.47 -16.38 -2.82
N ARG A 289 -20.62 -15.97 -2.27
CA ARG A 289 -21.86 -16.78 -2.34
C ARG A 289 -22.26 -17.04 -3.80
N ASP A 290 -22.30 -15.98 -4.61
CA ASP A 290 -22.66 -16.06 -6.02
C ASP A 290 -21.60 -16.83 -6.81
N LEU A 291 -20.31 -16.63 -6.48
CA LEU A 291 -19.23 -17.40 -7.09
C LEU A 291 -19.35 -18.89 -6.77
N ARG A 292 -19.70 -19.24 -5.54
CA ARG A 292 -19.90 -20.63 -5.12
C ARG A 292 -21.05 -21.28 -5.90
N GLU A 293 -22.17 -20.59 -6.05
CA GLU A 293 -23.32 -21.07 -6.82
C GLU A 293 -22.96 -21.25 -8.30
N ARG A 294 -22.26 -20.28 -8.90
CA ARG A 294 -21.78 -20.35 -10.29
C ARG A 294 -20.83 -21.53 -10.52
N LEU A 295 -19.87 -21.74 -9.62
CA LEU A 295 -18.95 -22.88 -9.69
C LEU A 295 -19.68 -24.22 -9.52
N ALA A 296 -20.69 -24.29 -8.66
CA ALA A 296 -21.51 -25.48 -8.48
C ALA A 296 -22.35 -25.78 -9.75
N TYR A 297 -22.91 -24.75 -10.38
CA TYR A 297 -23.61 -24.87 -11.66
C TYR A 297 -22.70 -25.44 -12.74
N TRP A 298 -21.50 -24.87 -12.93
CA TRP A 298 -20.53 -25.37 -13.90
C TRP A 298 -20.03 -26.78 -13.60
N ALA A 299 -19.88 -27.14 -12.32
CA ALA A 299 -19.52 -28.51 -11.94
C ALA A 299 -20.62 -29.52 -12.31
N LYS A 300 -21.90 -29.15 -12.12
CA LYS A 300 -23.05 -29.98 -12.53
C LYS A 300 -23.10 -30.13 -14.05
N LEU A 301 -22.98 -29.04 -14.80
CA LEU A 301 -22.97 -29.08 -16.27
C LEU A 301 -21.84 -29.95 -16.79
N ARG A 302 -20.63 -29.79 -16.24
CA ARG A 302 -19.47 -30.59 -16.62
C ARG A 302 -19.73 -32.08 -16.43
N LYS A 303 -20.24 -32.48 -15.26
CA LYS A 303 -20.55 -33.87 -14.96
C LYS A 303 -21.60 -34.44 -15.93
N ALA A 304 -22.66 -33.69 -16.21
CA ALA A 304 -23.70 -34.13 -17.14
C ALA A 304 -23.16 -34.34 -18.56
N ARG A 305 -22.22 -33.50 -19.01
CA ARG A 305 -21.57 -33.64 -20.33
C ARG A 305 -20.58 -34.80 -20.38
N GLU A 306 -19.83 -35.03 -19.30
CA GLU A 306 -18.96 -36.21 -19.16
C GLU A 306 -19.77 -37.52 -19.20
N GLU A 307 -20.95 -37.55 -18.59
CA GLU A 307 -21.85 -38.73 -18.62
C GLU A 307 -22.52 -38.93 -19.99
N GLY A 308 -22.91 -37.85 -20.69
CA GLY A 308 -23.55 -37.93 -22.01
C GLY A 308 -22.60 -38.16 -23.19
N SER A 309 -21.29 -38.01 -23.00
CA SER A 309 -20.26 -38.32 -24.02
C SER A 309 -19.75 -39.76 -23.97
N GLY A 310 -20.20 -40.54 -22.96
CA GLY A 310 -19.91 -41.98 -22.81
C GLY A 310 -21.02 -42.93 -23.28
N SER A 311 -22.07 -42.40 -23.94
CA SER A 311 -23.22 -43.13 -24.48
C SER A 311 -23.32 -43.05 -26.00
#